data_AF-X8IZN1-F1
#
_entry.id   AF-X8IZN1-F1
#
_cell.length_a   1.000
_cell.length_b   1.000
_cell.length_c   1.000
_cell.angle_alpha   90.00
_cell.angle_beta   90.00
_cell.angle_gamma   90.00
#
_symmetry.space_group_name_H-M   'P 1'
#
loop_
_entity.id
_entity.type
_entity.pdbx_description
1 polymer ?
#
loop_
_entity_poly.entity_id
_entity_poly.type
_entity_poly.pdbx_seq_one_letter_code
_entity_poly.pdbx_strand_id
1 'polypeptide(L)'
;MDLPDEVLNHPIVKELADAGNDILTWANDIYSFPIEFARGDTHNFVCVAMEHNKLSLEDAIEYVNQLTRKRLDEYVEIKAKLPSFGPGIDEQVAQYLLGIEYCVQGFIDWTFVTPRYFGDEAAKVKETGIVNLMAPVALDAHVVVEA
;
A
#
# COMPACT_ATOMS: atom_id res chain seq x y z
N MET A 1 23.89 2.01 10.96
CA MET A 1 23.06 1.24 11.91
C MET A 1 23.52 -0.19 11.82
N ASP A 2 23.71 -0.87 12.95
CA ASP A 2 24.20 -2.24 13.00
C ASP A 2 23.42 -2.98 14.10
N LEU A 3 22.16 -3.32 13.79
CA LEU A 3 21.28 -4.03 14.72
C LEU A 3 21.66 -5.51 14.76
N PRO A 4 21.85 -6.11 15.94
CA PRO A 4 22.11 -7.54 16.06
C PRO A 4 20.98 -8.38 15.46
N ASP A 5 21.33 -9.54 14.88
CA ASP A 5 20.36 -10.48 14.31
C ASP A 5 19.29 -10.89 15.31
N GLU A 6 19.62 -11.03 16.60
CA GLU A 6 18.67 -11.36 17.66
C GLU A 6 17.58 -10.30 17.84
N VAL A 7 17.93 -9.03 17.63
CA VAL A 7 16.99 -7.89 17.69
C VAL A 7 16.13 -7.86 16.42
N LEU A 8 16.74 -8.00 15.25
CA LEU A 8 16.01 -8.04 13.97
C LEU A 8 15.05 -9.24 13.89
N ASN A 9 15.44 -10.37 14.49
CA ASN A 9 14.61 -11.57 14.54
C ASN A 9 13.64 -11.60 15.73
N HIS A 10 13.67 -10.59 16.60
CA HIS A 10 12.71 -10.50 17.70
C HIS A 10 11.28 -10.42 17.13
N PRO A 11 10.32 -11.24 17.61
CA PRO A 11 9.00 -11.36 17.01
C PRO A 11 8.29 -10.01 16.80
N ILE A 12 8.38 -9.10 17.77
CA ILE A 12 7.76 -7.76 17.67
C ILE A 12 8.43 -6.89 16.59
N VAL A 13 9.76 -6.97 16.44
CA VAL A 13 10.48 -6.16 15.45
C VAL A 13 10.16 -6.65 14.04
N LYS A 14 10.12 -7.97 13.85
CA LYS A 14 9.67 -8.59 12.58
C LYS A 14 8.23 -8.21 12.25
N GLU A 15 7.33 -8.36 13.22
CA GLU A 15 5.91 -8.03 13.02
C GLU A 15 5.71 -6.57 12.63
N LEU A 16 6.48 -5.63 13.21
CA LEU A 16 6.43 -4.22 12.81
C LEU A 16 6.94 -4.02 11.36
N ALA A 17 7.99 -4.73 10.96
CA ALA A 17 8.48 -4.67 9.59
C ALA A 17 7.45 -5.24 8.60
N ASP A 18 6.85 -6.39 8.93
CA ASP A 18 5.79 -7.02 8.13
C ASP A 18 4.55 -6.12 8.04
N ALA A 19 4.11 -5.54 9.17
CA ALA A 19 2.99 -4.60 9.20
C ALA A 19 3.26 -3.33 8.37
N GLY A 20 4.47 -2.78 8.43
CA GLY A 20 4.86 -1.65 7.59
C GLY A 20 4.81 -1.99 6.10
N ASN A 21 5.27 -3.20 5.72
CA ASN A 21 5.19 -3.70 4.36
C ASN A 21 3.73 -3.91 3.92
N ASP A 22 2.88 -4.49 4.76
CA ASP A 22 1.46 -4.68 4.48
C ASP A 22 0.76 -3.34 4.20
N ILE A 23 0.96 -2.34 5.08
CA ILE A 23 0.36 -1.01 4.91
C ILE A 23 0.79 -0.37 3.57
N LEU A 24 2.09 -0.44 3.26
CA LEU A 24 2.62 0.12 2.02
C LEU A 24 2.06 -0.60 0.79
N THR A 25 2.08 -1.94 0.79
CA THR A 25 1.66 -2.74 -0.36
C THR A 25 0.16 -2.69 -0.60
N TRP A 26 -0.67 -2.70 0.45
CA TRP A 26 -2.12 -2.60 0.28
C TRP A 26 -2.55 -1.19 -0.14
N ALA A 27 -1.87 -0.14 0.35
CA ALA A 27 -2.07 1.21 -0.17
C ALA A 27 -1.65 1.29 -1.65
N ASN A 28 -0.54 0.65 -2.02
CA ASN A 28 -0.11 0.57 -3.41
C ASN A 28 -1.18 -0.06 -4.30
N ASP A 29 -1.74 -1.20 -3.90
CA ASP A 29 -2.78 -1.89 -4.67
C ASP A 29 -3.98 -0.99 -4.96
N ILE A 30 -4.38 -0.14 -4.01
CA ILE A 30 -5.46 0.84 -4.24
C ILE A 30 -5.03 1.90 -5.26
N TYR A 31 -3.83 2.47 -5.11
CA TYR A 31 -3.36 3.55 -5.99
C TYR A 31 -3.00 3.07 -7.40
N SER A 32 -2.51 1.84 -7.54
CA SER A 32 -2.12 1.23 -8.81
C SER A 32 -3.28 0.58 -9.55
N PHE A 33 -4.37 0.22 -8.83
CA PHE A 33 -5.53 -0.46 -9.40
C PHE A 33 -6.02 0.14 -10.72
N PRO A 34 -6.21 1.47 -10.88
CA PRO A 34 -6.70 2.04 -12.14
C PRO A 34 -5.87 1.65 -13.37
N ILE A 35 -4.55 1.61 -13.21
CA ILE A 35 -3.61 1.34 -14.31
C ILE A 35 -3.43 -0.16 -14.52
N GLU A 36 -3.36 -0.93 -13.43
CA GLU A 36 -3.26 -2.38 -13.47
C GLU A 36 -4.52 -3.00 -14.07
N PHE A 37 -5.69 -2.53 -13.64
CA PHE A 37 -6.98 -2.92 -14.19
C PHE A 37 -7.08 -2.60 -15.69
N ALA A 38 -6.66 -1.40 -16.11
CA ALA A 38 -6.64 -1.01 -17.53
C ALA A 38 -5.74 -1.90 -18.40
N ARG A 39 -4.74 -2.57 -17.80
CA ARG A 39 -3.84 -3.52 -18.47
C ARG A 39 -4.32 -4.97 -18.39
N GLY A 40 -5.33 -5.26 -17.57
CA GLY A 40 -5.77 -6.61 -17.28
C GLY A 40 -4.90 -7.36 -16.27
N ASP A 41 -4.09 -6.65 -15.49
CA ASP A 41 -3.29 -7.24 -14.41
C ASP A 41 -4.20 -7.65 -13.25
N THR A 42 -4.01 -8.85 -12.70
CA THR A 42 -4.85 -9.41 -11.61
C THR A 42 -4.09 -9.60 -10.30
N HIS A 43 -2.79 -9.30 -10.25
CA HIS A 43 -1.98 -9.39 -9.04
C HIS A 43 -2.16 -8.13 -8.19
N ASN A 44 -3.37 -7.94 -7.69
CA ASN A 44 -3.79 -6.77 -6.92
C ASN A 44 -4.86 -7.21 -5.91
N PHE A 45 -4.74 -6.78 -4.66
CA PHE A 45 -5.65 -7.19 -3.60
C PHE A 45 -7.10 -6.76 -3.84
N VAL A 46 -7.35 -5.63 -4.52
CA VAL A 46 -8.70 -5.22 -4.92
C VAL A 46 -9.34 -6.24 -5.87
N CYS A 47 -8.59 -6.74 -6.86
CA CYS A 47 -9.08 -7.82 -7.75
C CYS A 47 -9.41 -9.09 -6.97
N VAL A 48 -8.56 -9.48 -6.02
CA VAL A 48 -8.79 -10.65 -5.18
C VAL A 48 -10.02 -10.46 -4.29
N ALA A 49 -10.21 -9.27 -3.71
CA ALA A 49 -11.37 -8.97 -2.88
C ALA A 49 -12.68 -8.98 -3.69
N MET A 50 -12.69 -8.43 -4.91
CA MET A 50 -13.84 -8.52 -5.81
C MET A 50 -14.21 -9.97 -6.13
N GLU A 51 -13.22 -10.79 -6.53
CA GLU A 51 -13.48 -12.15 -6.98
C GLU A 51 -13.80 -13.10 -5.82
N HIS A 52 -13.04 -13.05 -4.73
CA HIS A 52 -13.17 -13.98 -3.62
C HIS A 52 -14.36 -13.64 -2.71
N ASN A 53 -14.52 -12.34 -2.38
CA ASN A 53 -15.57 -11.89 -1.46
C ASN A 53 -16.86 -11.48 -2.20
N LYS A 54 -16.88 -11.56 -3.54
CA LYS A 54 -18.02 -11.18 -4.41
C LYS A 54 -18.46 -9.73 -4.19
N LEU A 55 -17.48 -8.85 -4.02
CA LEU A 55 -17.68 -7.42 -3.78
C LEU A 55 -17.78 -6.65 -5.09
N SER A 56 -18.55 -5.55 -5.07
CA SER A 56 -18.42 -4.51 -6.09
C SER A 56 -17.03 -3.87 -6.03
N LEU A 57 -16.64 -3.10 -7.06
CA LEU A 57 -15.36 -2.41 -7.02
C LEU A 57 -15.27 -1.42 -5.84
N GLU A 58 -16.31 -0.63 -5.60
CA GLU A 58 -16.35 0.33 -4.50
C GLU A 58 -16.22 -0.38 -3.14
N ASP A 59 -16.96 -1.47 -2.96
CA ASP A 59 -16.89 -2.27 -1.72
C ASP A 59 -15.53 -2.95 -1.55
N ALA A 60 -14.89 -3.40 -2.64
CA ALA A 60 -13.56 -3.99 -2.60
C ALA A 60 -12.48 -2.97 -2.24
N ILE A 61 -12.54 -1.75 -2.81
CA ILE A 61 -11.63 -0.65 -2.44
C ILE A 61 -11.81 -0.29 -0.95
N GLU A 62 -13.06 -0.16 -0.48
CA GLU A 62 -13.31 0.16 0.93
C GLU A 62 -12.87 -0.99 1.85
N TYR A 63 -13.05 -2.25 1.44
CA TYR A 63 -12.54 -3.41 2.17
C TYR A 63 -11.02 -3.37 2.36
N VAL A 64 -10.25 -3.12 1.29
CA VAL A 64 -8.79 -3.02 1.37
C VAL A 64 -8.36 -1.79 2.19
N ASN A 65 -9.07 -0.66 2.07
CA ASN A 65 -8.85 0.53 2.91
C ASN A 65 -9.07 0.22 4.41
N GLN A 66 -10.14 -0.49 4.76
CA GLN A 66 -10.43 -0.86 6.15
C GLN A 66 -9.36 -1.78 6.72
N LEU A 67 -8.89 -2.77 5.94
CA LEU A 67 -7.77 -3.61 6.35
C LEU A 67 -6.48 -2.82 6.55
N THR A 68 -6.18 -1.88 5.65
CA THR A 68 -5.00 -1.01 5.75
C THR A 68 -5.05 -0.13 7.01
N ARG A 69 -6.21 0.49 7.30
CA ARG A 69 -6.41 1.29 8.53
C ARG A 69 -6.27 0.42 9.78
N LYS A 70 -6.88 -0.76 9.81
CA LYS A 70 -6.77 -1.71 10.92
C LYS A 70 -5.31 -2.13 11.14
N ARG A 71 -4.56 -2.37 10.06
CA ARG A 71 -3.15 -2.76 10.15
C ARG A 71 -2.27 -1.64 10.70
N LEU A 72 -2.60 -0.38 10.37
CA LEU A 72 -1.95 0.78 10.97
C LEU A 72 -2.23 0.87 12.48
N ASP A 73 -3.47 0.66 12.92
CA ASP A 73 -3.82 0.63 14.34
C ASP A 73 -3.05 -0.50 15.06
N GLU A 74 -3.02 -1.69 14.48
CA GLU A 74 -2.25 -2.83 14.98
C GLU A 74 -0.75 -2.50 15.09
N TYR A 75 -0.15 -1.87 14.07
CA TYR A 75 1.25 -1.45 14.09
C TYR A 75 1.55 -0.56 15.31
N VAL A 76 0.68 0.42 15.59
CA VAL A 76 0.82 1.31 16.75
C VAL A 76 0.72 0.52 18.07
N GLU A 77 -0.25 -0.39 18.18
CA GLU A 77 -0.42 -1.24 19.36
C GLU A 77 0.74 -2.20 19.59
N ILE A 78 1.31 -2.76 18.52
CA ILE A 78 2.48 -3.65 18.56
C ILE A 78 3.72 -2.85 18.97
N LYS A 79 3.91 -1.66 18.40
CA LYS A 79 5.05 -0.78 18.73
C LYS A 79 5.04 -0.39 20.20
N ALA A 80 3.87 -0.18 20.80
CA ALA A 80 3.73 0.11 22.23
C ALA A 80 4.16 -1.06 23.15
N LYS A 81 4.23 -2.30 22.62
CA LYS A 81 4.65 -3.51 23.35
C LYS A 81 6.14 -3.83 23.15
N LEU A 82 6.88 -3.00 22.41
CA LEU A 82 8.29 -3.22 22.14
C LEU A 82 9.10 -3.26 23.45
N PRO A 83 9.86 -4.34 23.71
CA PRO A 83 10.71 -4.40 24.90
C PRO A 83 11.92 -3.48 24.73
N SER A 84 12.58 -3.16 25.84
CA SER A 84 13.94 -2.62 25.79
C SER A 84 14.92 -3.75 25.49
N PHE A 85 15.82 -3.51 24.55
CA PHE A 85 16.97 -4.34 24.19
C PHE A 85 18.27 -3.81 24.81
N GLY A 86 18.20 -2.65 25.46
CA GLY A 86 19.28 -2.05 26.23
C GLY A 86 19.79 -0.73 25.65
N PRO A 87 20.58 0.02 26.43
CA PRO A 87 21.09 1.33 26.03
C PRO A 87 21.87 1.27 24.70
N GLY A 88 21.62 2.21 23.80
CA GLY A 88 22.25 2.30 22.48
C GLY A 88 21.65 1.36 21.42
N ILE A 89 21.10 0.20 21.80
CA ILE A 89 20.32 -0.64 20.90
C ILE A 89 18.91 -0.08 20.75
N ASP A 90 18.28 0.35 21.85
CA ASP A 90 16.94 0.94 21.83
C ASP A 90 16.84 2.15 20.88
N GLU A 91 17.89 3.00 20.83
CA GLU A 91 17.95 4.13 19.90
C GLU A 91 18.04 3.68 18.44
N GLN A 92 18.83 2.64 18.16
CA GLN A 92 18.94 2.08 16.81
C GLN A 92 17.64 1.41 16.37
N VAL A 93 16.95 0.69 17.26
CA VAL A 93 15.64 0.10 16.96
C VAL A 93 14.61 1.20 16.69
N ALA A 94 14.61 2.28 17.49
CA ALA A 94 13.74 3.43 17.24
C ALA A 94 14.01 4.07 15.87
N GLN A 95 15.28 4.23 15.47
CA GLN A 95 15.65 4.74 14.15
C GLN A 95 15.24 3.79 13.02
N TYR A 96 15.37 2.47 13.21
CA TYR A 96 14.93 1.46 12.25
C TYR A 96 13.41 1.54 12.02
N LEU A 97 12.62 1.56 13.10
CA LEU A 97 11.16 1.67 13.03
C LEU A 97 10.72 3.00 12.41
N LEU A 98 11.41 4.10 12.74
CA LEU A 98 11.17 5.39 12.10
C LEU A 98 11.47 5.32 10.59
N GLY A 99 12.48 4.58 10.19
CA GLY A 99 12.78 4.30 8.77
C GLY A 99 11.63 3.60 8.05
N ILE A 100 11.01 2.61 8.67
CA ILE A 100 9.81 1.94 8.14
C ILE A 100 8.67 2.95 7.98
N GLU A 101 8.40 3.75 9.00
CA GLU A 101 7.35 4.79 8.97
C GLU A 101 7.60 5.83 7.86
N TYR A 102 8.85 6.24 7.66
CA TYR A 102 9.23 7.12 6.57
C TYR A 102 9.14 6.45 5.20
N CYS A 103 9.41 5.15 5.07
CA CYS A 103 9.17 4.43 3.82
C CYS A 103 7.68 4.45 3.46
N VAL A 104 6.78 4.20 4.43
CA VAL A 104 5.33 4.25 4.20
C VAL A 104 4.88 5.66 3.82
N GLN A 105 5.21 6.67 4.62
CA GLN A 105 4.80 8.05 4.35
C GLN A 105 5.41 8.59 3.06
N GLY A 106 6.70 8.35 2.85
CA GLY A 106 7.42 8.75 1.64
C GLY A 106 6.85 8.09 0.39
N PHE A 107 6.43 6.83 0.47
CA PHE A 107 5.73 6.16 -0.63
C PHE A 107 4.40 6.83 -0.97
N ILE A 108 3.57 7.16 0.04
CA ILE A 108 2.30 7.86 -0.17
C ILE A 108 2.55 9.22 -0.82
N ASP A 109 3.50 10.01 -0.31
CA ASP A 109 3.84 11.30 -0.88
C ASP A 109 4.36 11.18 -2.32
N TRP A 110 5.24 10.20 -2.56
CA TRP A 110 5.78 9.93 -3.88
C TRP A 110 4.71 9.53 -4.89
N THR A 111 3.68 8.78 -4.46
CA THR A 111 2.55 8.34 -5.30
C THR A 111 1.85 9.52 -5.98
N PHE A 112 1.73 10.66 -5.30
CA PHE A 112 1.09 11.88 -5.84
C PHE A 112 2.05 12.84 -6.55
N VAL A 113 3.35 12.53 -6.58
CA VAL A 113 4.37 13.33 -7.27
C VAL A 113 4.82 12.66 -8.56
N THR A 114 4.82 11.33 -8.59
CA THR A 114 5.20 10.56 -9.78
C THR A 114 4.05 10.50 -10.80
N PRO A 115 4.33 10.56 -12.12
CA PRO A 115 3.31 10.35 -13.13
C PRO A 115 2.83 8.90 -13.20
N ARG A 116 3.51 7.96 -12.51
CA ARG A 116 3.24 6.51 -12.57
C ARG A 116 1.79 6.15 -12.25
N TYR A 117 1.15 6.81 -11.30
CA TYR A 117 -0.18 6.41 -10.79
C TYR A 117 -1.31 7.26 -11.34
N PHE A 118 -1.15 8.59 -11.29
CA PHE A 118 -2.23 9.53 -11.64
C PHE A 118 -1.84 10.50 -12.75
N GLY A 119 -0.64 10.40 -13.32
CA GLY A 119 -0.17 11.32 -14.37
C GLY A 119 -0.33 12.78 -13.97
N ASP A 120 -0.85 13.58 -14.90
CA ASP A 120 -1.12 15.01 -14.70
C ASP A 120 -2.33 15.28 -13.77
N GLU A 121 -3.16 14.28 -13.47
CA GLU A 121 -4.33 14.42 -12.60
C GLU A 121 -4.00 14.27 -11.11
N ALA A 122 -2.74 13.98 -10.75
CA ALA A 122 -2.34 13.66 -9.37
C ALA A 122 -2.78 14.71 -8.33
N ALA A 123 -2.69 16.01 -8.64
CA ALA A 123 -3.11 17.08 -7.75
C ALA A 123 -4.62 17.04 -7.47
N LYS A 124 -5.42 16.81 -8.52
CA LYS A 124 -6.88 16.70 -8.42
C LYS A 124 -7.32 15.44 -7.70
N VAL A 125 -6.65 14.31 -7.95
CA VAL A 125 -6.91 13.06 -7.20
C VAL A 125 -6.60 13.26 -5.72
N LYS A 126 -5.49 13.93 -5.38
CA LYS A 126 -5.13 14.23 -3.99
C LYS A 126 -6.17 15.11 -3.28
N GLU A 127 -6.76 16.07 -3.99
CA GLU A 127 -7.79 16.97 -3.45
C GLU A 127 -9.16 16.30 -3.32
N THR A 128 -9.57 15.54 -4.33
CA THR A 128 -10.95 15.05 -4.47
C THR A 128 -11.13 13.60 -4.03
N GLY A 129 -10.07 12.80 -4.05
CA GLY A 129 -10.11 11.35 -3.90
C GLY A 129 -10.74 10.61 -5.10
N ILE A 130 -11.10 11.32 -6.18
CA ILE A 130 -11.81 10.75 -7.32
C ILE A 130 -10.81 10.38 -8.42
N VAL A 131 -10.88 9.12 -8.85
CA VAL A 131 -10.09 8.61 -9.99
C VAL A 131 -11.04 8.11 -11.07
N ASN A 132 -10.82 8.53 -12.31
CA ASN A 132 -11.54 7.99 -13.46
C ASN A 132 -10.84 6.71 -13.95
N LEU A 133 -11.57 5.61 -13.93
CA LEU A 133 -11.06 4.32 -14.39
C LEU A 133 -11.20 4.23 -15.91
N MET A 134 -10.15 3.75 -16.57
CA MET A 134 -10.23 3.31 -17.96
C MET A 134 -10.30 1.80 -17.98
N ALA A 135 -11.40 1.27 -18.53
CA ALA A 135 -11.54 -0.17 -18.71
C ALA A 135 -10.53 -0.67 -19.75
N PRO A 136 -9.98 -1.89 -19.60
CA PRO A 136 -9.22 -2.51 -20.66
C PRO A 136 -10.08 -2.60 -21.93
N VAL A 137 -9.48 -2.31 -23.09
CA VAL A 137 -10.14 -2.53 -24.38
C VAL A 137 -10.39 -4.03 -24.50
N ALA A 138 -11.65 -4.43 -24.60
CA ALA A 138 -12.00 -5.81 -24.87
C ALA A 138 -11.41 -6.18 -26.24
N LEU A 139 -10.53 -7.19 -26.30
CA LEU A 139 -9.81 -7.56 -27.53
C LEU A 139 -10.75 -8.08 -28.65
N ASP A 140 -12.00 -8.39 -28.32
CA ASP A 140 -13.09 -8.75 -29.23
C ASP A 140 -13.95 -7.54 -29.67
N ALA A 141 -13.64 -6.33 -29.19
CA ALA A 141 -14.27 -5.11 -29.65
C ALA A 141 -13.91 -4.84 -31.12
N HIS A 142 -14.93 -4.68 -31.96
CA HIS A 142 -14.73 -4.34 -33.37
C HIS A 142 -14.40 -2.86 -33.49
N VAL A 143 -13.26 -2.53 -34.10
CA VAL A 143 -12.88 -1.15 -34.41
C VAL A 143 -13.07 -0.90 -35.90
N VAL A 144 -13.88 0.10 -36.25
CA VAL A 144 -14.00 0.59 -37.63
C VAL A 144 -12.91 1.62 -37.86
N VAL A 145 -12.02 1.36 -38.82
CA VAL A 145 -10.98 2.31 -39.24
C VAL A 145 -11.41 2.90 -40.58
N GLU A 146 -11.62 4.21 -40.63
CA GLU A 146 -11.84 4.95 -41.88
C GLU A 146 -10.49 5.32 -42.50
N ALA A 147 -10.38 5.19 -43.82
CA ALA A 147 -9.19 5.54 -44.62
C ALA A 147 -9.31 6.94 -45.21
#